data_AF-A0A7J4MQG3-F1
#
_entry.id   AF-A0A7J4MQG3-F1
#
_cell.length_a   1.000
_cell.length_b   1.000
_cell.length_c   1.000
_cell.angle_alpha   90.00
_cell.angle_beta   90.00
_cell.angle_gamma   90.00
#
_symmetry.space_group_name_H-M   'P 1'
#
loop_
_entity.id
_entity.type
_entity.pdbx_description
1 polymer ?
#
loop_
_entity_poly.entity_id
_entity_poly.type
_entity_poly.pdbx_seq_one_letter_code
_entity_poly.pdbx_strand_id
1 'polypeptide(L)'
;MLSDILTLTLYLIINLLTIILIGNLIFEYFSRDKTNRKGFNYLFIICFFILIFYIIENIRFFTDISKEFFWILDFSFVSVILFLIFLFSYANWEKINKSLLYLFVFTNFSAAIFELFFKIRYPALFDFVNVFFIFLGLLFFYFFILDFLMIKNAIKESKKTKQYHKKLLFYLVSCFLIFIIVLSLFYFIPYIQKSKFSGELNIYNWDTYVAEDTISNFENIYGIKVNYKTFEDDNLMFEELKLNSGEYDLVVGEGNLIKEMIKLDLLSELNKKNLQNFKNLDEKFINQNYDPQNKYSIPYMWGTTGLIINTKYIPDNTDSWDVLWSNKYSGKIGLLLNSEEAVALTSKYVGGPLMPQNNAQFEKIKEFLLLQKLLLKGYILTADLQDLLVSEELWALNIYNGNAVVAIAENPNLKYIIPKEGATIWIDNWAIPKNAKNKRNAELFLNYILEPKVNADITNEVKYATANKAAEEFLDSEVLSDPIIYPDEETIKRLDSFTNYEFSDEMNLKILEFWNELTGGEENAN
;
A
#
# COMPACT_ATOMS: atom_id res chain seq x y z
N MET A 1 12.37 2.32 14.22
CA MET A 1 13.27 1.93 15.34
C MET A 1 14.27 3.02 15.71
N LEU A 2 15.17 3.46 14.83
CA LEU A 2 16.10 4.58 15.13
C LEU A 2 15.37 5.92 15.32
N SER A 3 14.27 6.17 14.57
CA SER A 3 13.38 7.30 14.80
C SER A 3 12.72 7.24 16.18
N ASP A 4 12.30 6.06 16.60
CA ASP A 4 11.52 5.86 17.83
C ASP A 4 12.42 6.00 19.06
N ILE A 5 13.66 5.49 18.99
CA ILE A 5 14.69 5.67 20.01
C ILE A 5 15.11 7.14 20.10
N LEU A 6 15.31 7.81 18.96
CA LEU A 6 15.66 9.24 18.94
C LEU A 6 14.52 10.09 19.53
N THR A 7 13.27 9.73 19.22
CA THR A 7 12.05 10.39 19.71
C THR A 7 11.89 10.20 21.22
N LEU A 8 12.06 8.97 21.71
CA LEU A 8 12.02 8.65 23.15
C LEU A 8 13.13 9.40 23.91
N THR A 9 14.33 9.47 23.32
CA THR A 9 15.47 10.19 23.89
C THR A 9 15.20 11.70 23.95
N LEU A 10 14.64 12.29 22.89
CA LEU A 10 14.29 13.71 22.84
C LEU A 10 13.18 14.03 23.86
N TYR A 11 12.16 13.18 23.95
CA TYR A 11 11.05 13.29 24.90
C TYR A 11 11.55 13.26 26.34
N LEU A 12 12.45 12.31 26.68
CA LEU A 12 13.05 12.22 28.00
C LEU A 12 13.90 13.45 28.34
N ILE A 13 14.68 13.97 27.38
CA ILE A 13 15.51 15.17 27.58
C ILE A 13 14.64 16.40 27.84
N ILE A 14 13.58 16.62 27.05
CA ILE A 14 12.67 17.76 27.20
C ILE A 14 11.96 17.71 28.57
N ASN A 15 11.49 16.54 28.99
CA ASN A 15 10.86 16.37 30.29
C ASN A 15 11.85 16.58 31.45
N LEU A 16 13.08 16.08 31.34
CA LEU A 16 14.11 16.28 32.36
C LEU A 16 14.47 17.76 32.52
N LEU A 17 14.62 18.48 31.40
CA LEU A 17 14.88 19.92 31.39
C LEU A 17 13.73 20.70 32.01
N THR A 18 12.49 20.30 31.76
CA THR A 18 11.29 20.92 32.33
C THR A 18 11.24 20.74 33.85
N ILE A 19 11.54 19.54 34.36
CA ILE A 19 11.63 19.25 35.80
C ILE A 19 12.73 20.10 36.46
N ILE A 20 13.92 20.19 35.84
CA ILE A 20 15.04 20.98 36.35
C ILE A 20 14.68 22.47 36.39
N LEU A 21 13.99 22.98 35.36
CA LEU A 21 13.55 24.37 35.29
C LEU A 21 12.54 24.69 36.40
N ILE A 22 11.54 23.83 36.59
CA ILE A 22 10.53 23.96 37.65
C ILE A 22 11.21 23.89 39.03
N GLY A 23 12.13 22.95 39.24
CA GLY A 23 12.88 22.82 40.49
C GLY A 23 13.70 24.07 40.83
N ASN A 24 14.38 24.65 39.83
CA ASN A 24 15.14 25.89 40.01
C ASN A 24 14.24 27.09 40.30
N LEU A 25 13.09 27.18 39.65
CA LEU A 25 12.12 28.26 39.87
C LEU A 25 11.49 28.20 41.26
N ILE A 26 11.18 26.98 41.74
CA ILE A 26 10.73 26.73 43.11
C ILE A 26 11.83 27.15 44.09
N PHE A 27 13.07 26.71 43.87
CA PHE A 27 14.20 27.06 44.73
C PHE A 27 14.45 28.58 44.80
N GLU A 28 14.39 29.27 43.66
CA GLU A 28 14.62 30.72 43.60
C GLU A 28 13.48 31.50 44.30
N TYR A 29 12.23 31.06 44.17
CA TYR A 29 11.07 31.65 44.86
C TYR A 29 11.19 31.53 46.38
N PHE A 30 11.56 30.34 46.89
CA PHE A 30 11.67 30.09 48.33
C PHE A 30 12.96 30.62 48.97
N SER A 31 14.02 30.85 48.19
CA SER A 31 15.23 31.53 48.67
C SER A 31 14.97 32.98 49.11
N ARG A 32 13.84 33.59 48.68
CA ARG A 32 13.51 35.00 48.91
C ARG A 32 12.49 35.27 50.03
N ASP A 33 11.73 34.27 50.49
CA ASP A 33 10.68 34.50 51.51
C ASP A 33 10.62 33.37 52.57
N LYS A 34 11.20 33.63 53.75
CA LYS A 34 11.26 32.68 54.87
C LYS A 34 9.95 32.58 55.66
N THR A 35 8.92 33.39 55.36
CA THR A 35 7.74 33.53 56.22
C THR A 35 6.50 32.77 55.74
N ASN A 36 6.47 32.29 54.50
CA ASN A 36 5.27 31.74 53.89
C ASN A 36 5.19 30.20 53.96
N ARG A 37 5.03 29.65 55.18
CA ARG A 37 4.87 28.19 55.42
C ARG A 37 3.55 27.61 54.91
N LYS A 38 2.49 28.42 54.71
CA LYS A 38 1.19 27.94 54.20
C LYS A 38 1.21 27.73 52.67
N GLY A 39 1.89 28.59 51.92
CA GLY A 39 2.08 28.41 50.48
C GLY A 39 2.90 27.17 50.13
N PHE A 40 3.85 26.79 51.00
CA PHE A 40 4.62 25.55 50.88
C PHE A 40 3.72 24.31 50.88
N ASN A 41 2.73 24.22 51.78
CA ASN A 41 1.86 23.04 51.88
C ASN A 41 0.97 22.88 50.65
N TYR A 42 0.39 23.95 50.11
CA TYR A 42 -0.46 23.85 48.92
C TYR A 42 0.35 23.52 47.67
N LEU A 43 1.52 24.14 47.47
CA LEU A 43 2.35 23.87 46.30
C LEU A 43 3.00 22.48 46.38
N PHE A 44 3.40 22.03 47.58
CA PHE A 44 3.90 20.67 47.80
C PHE A 44 2.82 19.62 47.55
N ILE A 45 1.59 19.85 48.00
CA ILE A 45 0.45 18.96 47.73
C ILE A 45 0.17 18.91 46.22
N ILE A 46 0.16 20.05 45.52
CA ILE A 46 -0.05 20.10 44.07
C ILE A 46 1.07 19.36 43.31
N CYS A 47 2.34 19.61 43.64
CA CYS A 47 3.48 18.92 43.03
C CYS A 47 3.48 17.41 43.36
N PHE A 48 3.05 17.03 44.56
CA PHE A 48 2.95 15.63 44.99
C PHE A 48 1.83 14.89 44.25
N PHE A 49 0.67 15.52 44.04
CA PHE A 49 -0.40 14.95 43.23
C PHE A 49 -0.03 14.87 41.74
N ILE A 50 0.66 15.87 41.19
CA ILE A 50 1.19 15.82 39.81
C ILE A 50 2.19 14.67 39.66
N LEU A 51 3.07 14.47 40.64
CA LEU A 51 4.06 13.38 40.63
C LEU A 51 3.41 11.99 40.76
N ILE A 52 2.40 11.84 41.64
CA ILE A 52 1.64 10.59 41.79
C ILE A 52 0.87 10.27 40.51
N PHE A 53 0.21 11.26 39.89
CA PHE A 53 -0.54 11.07 38.65
C PHE A 53 0.39 10.71 37.49
N TYR A 54 1.56 11.34 37.41
CA TYR A 54 2.62 11.01 36.44
C TYR A 54 3.14 9.58 36.60
N ILE A 55 3.28 9.09 37.85
CA ILE A 55 3.67 7.70 38.13
C ILE A 55 2.56 6.72 37.72
N ILE A 56 1.30 7.05 38.00
CA ILE A 56 0.14 6.19 37.64
C ILE A 56 -0.02 6.07 36.11
N GLU A 57 0.16 7.16 35.37
CA GLU A 57 0.10 7.17 33.89
C GLU A 57 1.24 6.34 33.26
N ASN A 58 2.47 6.47 33.79
CA ASN A 58 3.59 5.65 33.32
C ASN A 58 3.44 4.15 33.66
N ILE A 59 2.72 3.81 34.74
CA ILE A 59 2.39 2.42 35.08
C ILE A 59 1.27 1.87 34.17
N ARG A 60 0.27 2.70 33.80
CA ARG A 60 -0.86 2.31 32.92
C ARG A 60 -0.47 2.16 31.44
N PHE A 61 0.58 2.85 30.99
CA PHE A 61 1.19 2.67 29.67
C PHE A 61 1.59 1.20 29.38
N PHE A 62 1.80 0.39 30.43
CA PHE A 62 2.17 -1.03 30.32
C PHE A 62 1.00 -2.03 30.30
N THR A 63 -0.25 -1.59 30.44
CA THR A 63 -1.42 -2.50 30.51
C THR A 63 -2.44 -2.20 29.42
N ASP A 64 -2.51 -3.08 28.42
CA ASP A 64 -3.46 -3.07 27.31
C ASP A 64 -4.91 -3.04 27.79
N ILE A 65 -5.73 -2.10 27.25
CA ILE A 65 -7.16 -2.25 26.89
C ILE A 65 -7.61 -0.99 26.12
N SER A 66 -8.17 -1.20 24.92
CA SER A 66 -8.95 -0.32 24.00
C SER A 66 -8.45 1.13 23.77
N LYS A 67 -7.73 1.35 22.65
CA LYS A 67 -6.80 2.48 22.46
C LYS A 67 -7.24 3.70 21.64
N GLU A 68 -8.46 3.82 21.12
CA GLU A 68 -8.74 4.92 20.16
C GLU A 68 -9.88 5.87 20.56
N PHE A 69 -10.94 5.40 21.21
CA PHE A 69 -12.11 6.26 21.48
C PHE A 69 -12.13 6.90 22.89
N PHE A 70 -11.51 6.26 23.89
CA PHE A 70 -11.48 6.78 25.27
C PHE A 70 -10.50 7.94 25.47
N TRP A 71 -9.48 8.08 24.60
CA TRP A 71 -8.40 9.06 24.73
C TRP A 71 -8.84 10.51 24.46
N ILE A 72 -9.82 10.70 23.59
CA ILE A 72 -10.32 12.02 23.20
C ILE A 72 -11.21 12.63 24.32
N LEU A 73 -11.93 11.77 25.06
CA LEU A 73 -12.81 12.17 26.16
C LEU A 73 -12.05 12.44 27.47
N ASP A 74 -10.96 11.74 27.77
CA ASP A 74 -10.17 11.97 28.99
C ASP A 74 -9.25 13.20 28.89
N PHE A 75 -8.66 13.49 27.73
CA PHE A 75 -7.74 14.63 27.56
C PHE A 75 -8.44 16.00 27.57
N SER A 76 -9.67 16.03 27.05
CA SER A 76 -10.53 17.21 27.13
C SER A 76 -10.94 17.50 28.58
N PHE A 77 -11.08 16.48 29.43
CA PHE A 77 -11.41 16.63 30.85
C PHE A 77 -10.24 17.23 31.66
N VAL A 78 -9.00 16.78 31.45
CA VAL A 78 -7.80 17.35 32.10
C VAL A 78 -7.56 18.80 31.65
N SER A 79 -7.76 19.08 30.36
CA SER A 79 -7.64 20.44 29.80
C SER A 79 -8.70 21.39 30.38
N VAL A 80 -9.94 20.91 30.58
CA VAL A 80 -11.03 21.66 31.22
C VAL A 80 -10.75 21.87 32.71
N ILE A 81 -10.21 20.88 33.43
CA ILE A 81 -9.83 21.05 34.84
C ILE A 81 -8.68 22.06 34.99
N LEU A 82 -7.67 22.01 34.13
CA LEU A 82 -6.57 22.99 34.12
C LEU A 82 -7.06 24.39 33.73
N PHE A 83 -8.04 24.49 32.84
CA PHE A 83 -8.71 25.75 32.48
C PHE A 83 -9.59 26.29 33.62
N LEU A 84 -10.27 25.42 34.37
CA LEU A 84 -11.04 25.79 35.56
C LEU A 84 -10.12 26.21 36.71
N ILE A 85 -8.97 25.54 36.89
CA ILE A 85 -7.91 25.96 37.81
C ILE A 85 -7.34 27.32 37.39
N PHE A 86 -7.18 27.56 36.08
CA PHE A 86 -6.79 28.86 35.52
C PHE A 86 -7.82 29.96 35.87
N LEU A 87 -9.12 29.71 35.68
CA LEU A 87 -10.21 30.64 36.04
C LEU A 87 -10.29 30.91 37.55
N PHE A 88 -10.18 29.87 38.39
CA PHE A 88 -10.20 30.00 39.85
C PHE A 88 -8.95 30.71 40.39
N SER A 89 -7.80 30.51 39.76
CA SER A 89 -6.54 31.17 40.13
C SER A 89 -6.48 32.63 39.65
N TYR A 90 -7.15 32.96 38.54
CA TYR A 90 -7.24 34.33 38.02
C TYR A 90 -8.03 35.25 38.96
N ALA A 91 -9.02 34.71 39.68
CA ALA A 91 -9.89 35.48 40.57
C ALA A 91 -9.23 35.94 41.89
N ASN A 92 -8.02 35.47 42.23
CA ASN A 92 -7.44 35.64 43.58
C ASN A 92 -5.98 36.14 43.65
N TRP A 93 -5.40 36.71 42.60
CA TRP A 93 -3.93 36.85 42.49
C TRP A 93 -3.39 38.27 42.27
N GLU A 94 -2.94 38.92 43.36
CA GLU A 94 -2.13 40.16 43.32
C GLU A 94 -0.61 39.94 43.39
N LYS A 95 -0.11 38.71 43.65
CA LYS A 95 1.30 38.54 44.08
C LYS A 95 2.18 37.53 43.31
N ILE A 96 1.68 36.80 42.32
CA ILE A 96 2.50 35.86 41.55
C ILE A 96 2.75 36.40 40.14
N ASN A 97 3.99 36.23 39.68
CA ASN A 97 4.49 36.73 38.41
C ASN A 97 3.79 36.01 37.25
N LYS A 98 2.81 36.68 36.62
CA LYS A 98 1.93 36.13 35.57
C LYS A 98 2.70 35.39 34.46
N SER A 99 3.91 35.83 34.14
CA SER A 99 4.78 35.25 33.12
C SER A 99 5.18 33.78 33.38
N LEU A 100 5.29 33.35 34.65
CA LEU A 100 5.65 31.97 35.01
C LEU A 100 4.51 30.99 34.81
N LEU A 101 3.27 31.45 35.07
CA LEU A 101 2.06 30.64 34.87
C LEU A 101 1.79 30.46 33.38
N TYR A 102 1.99 31.50 32.57
CA TYR A 102 1.89 31.40 31.11
C TYR A 102 2.90 30.41 30.53
N LEU A 103 4.16 30.44 31.01
CA LEU A 103 5.20 29.52 30.56
C LEU A 103 4.84 28.06 30.88
N PHE A 104 4.29 27.80 32.08
CA PHE A 104 3.92 26.45 32.52
C PHE A 104 2.71 25.87 31.77
N VAL A 105 1.66 26.67 31.55
CA VAL A 105 0.50 26.25 30.74
C VAL A 105 0.95 26.01 29.30
N PHE A 106 1.81 26.87 28.77
CA PHE A 106 2.34 26.75 27.41
C PHE A 106 3.19 25.49 27.19
N THR A 107 4.10 25.14 28.11
CA THR A 107 4.97 23.96 27.94
C THR A 107 4.20 22.66 28.00
N ASN A 108 3.18 22.56 28.86
CA ASN A 108 2.38 21.34 28.99
C ASN A 108 1.38 21.19 27.83
N PHE A 109 0.79 22.30 27.36
CA PHE A 109 -0.16 22.26 26.24
C PHE A 109 0.55 22.01 24.89
N SER A 110 1.75 22.56 24.70
CA SER A 110 2.56 22.30 23.49
C SER A 110 3.09 20.86 23.44
N ALA A 111 3.48 20.28 24.58
CA ALA A 111 3.90 18.87 24.65
C ALA A 111 2.75 17.91 24.28
N ALA A 112 1.54 18.15 24.78
CA ALA A 112 0.36 17.33 24.48
C ALA A 112 -0.03 17.33 22.99
N ILE A 113 0.09 18.48 22.32
CA ILE A 113 -0.23 18.61 20.89
C ILE A 113 0.87 18.01 20.00
N PHE A 114 2.13 18.11 20.43
CA PHE A 114 3.25 17.47 19.74
C PHE A 114 3.10 15.94 19.72
N GLU A 115 2.51 15.36 20.76
CA GLU A 115 2.22 13.92 20.85
C GLU A 115 1.02 13.49 19.98
N LEU A 116 0.01 14.37 19.84
CA LEU A 116 -1.14 14.16 18.95
C LEU A 116 -0.73 14.19 17.47
N PHE A 117 0.23 15.04 17.10
CA PHE A 117 0.73 15.24 15.74
C PHE A 117 1.41 14.01 15.14
N PHE A 118 2.20 13.27 15.92
CA PHE A 118 2.93 12.11 15.41
C PHE A 118 2.07 10.84 15.27
N LYS A 119 0.87 10.82 15.86
CA LYS A 119 -0.02 9.64 15.83
C LYS A 119 -1.15 9.73 14.80
N ILE A 120 -1.41 10.89 14.19
CA ILE A 120 -2.50 11.08 13.22
C ILE A 120 -1.96 11.03 11.78
N ARG A 121 -2.37 10.03 11.02
CA ARG A 121 -1.86 9.68 9.67
C ARG A 121 -2.82 10.07 8.55
N TYR A 122 -3.48 11.23 8.65
CA TYR A 122 -4.49 11.69 7.68
C TYR A 122 -4.09 13.00 6.98
N PRO A 123 -4.03 13.04 5.63
CA PRO A 123 -3.68 14.23 4.85
C PRO A 123 -4.60 15.43 5.11
N ALA A 124 -5.91 15.21 5.30
CA ALA A 124 -6.89 16.28 5.50
C ALA A 124 -6.72 17.05 6.84
N LEU A 125 -6.08 16.44 7.85
CA LEU A 125 -5.76 17.13 9.10
C LEU A 125 -4.45 17.93 9.01
N PHE A 126 -3.62 17.71 8.00
CA PHE A 126 -2.35 18.43 7.83
C PHE A 126 -2.58 19.92 7.63
N ASP A 127 -3.55 20.30 6.80
CA ASP A 127 -3.91 21.70 6.56
C ASP A 127 -4.52 22.36 7.80
N PHE A 128 -5.36 21.63 8.54
CA PHE A 128 -5.92 22.10 9.81
C PHE A 128 -4.81 22.37 10.84
N VAL A 129 -3.84 21.46 10.94
CA VAL A 129 -2.69 21.61 11.84
C VAL A 129 -1.81 22.79 11.44
N ASN A 130 -1.56 23.00 10.14
CA ASN A 130 -0.81 24.15 9.65
C ASN A 130 -1.51 25.47 9.99
N VAL A 131 -2.82 25.56 9.76
CA VAL A 131 -3.64 26.73 10.13
C VAL A 131 -3.61 26.95 11.65
N PHE A 132 -3.67 25.87 12.43
CA PHE A 132 -3.61 25.94 13.89
C PHE A 132 -2.23 26.40 14.41
N PHE A 133 -1.11 25.92 13.86
CA PHE A 133 0.22 26.39 14.23
C PHE A 133 0.47 27.85 13.83
N ILE A 134 -0.09 28.30 12.69
CA ILE A 134 -0.10 29.73 12.32
C ILE A 134 -0.87 30.54 13.36
N PHE A 135 -2.06 30.07 13.77
CA PHE A 135 -2.85 30.72 14.81
C PHE A 135 -2.11 30.78 16.16
N LEU A 136 -1.47 29.67 16.56
CA LEU A 136 -0.68 29.60 17.79
C LEU A 136 0.54 30.54 17.73
N GLY A 137 1.18 30.65 16.57
CA GLY A 137 2.27 31.59 16.32
C GLY A 137 1.83 33.06 16.41
N LEU A 138 0.66 33.40 15.85
CA LEU A 138 0.06 34.73 15.96
C LEU A 138 -0.31 35.06 17.42
N LEU A 139 -0.84 34.08 18.16
CA LEU A 139 -1.15 34.22 19.58
C LEU A 139 0.13 34.47 20.40
N PHE A 140 1.21 33.76 20.09
CA PHE A 140 2.51 33.94 20.73
C PHE A 140 3.09 35.32 20.44
N PHE A 141 2.99 35.78 19.18
CA PHE A 141 3.42 37.13 18.79
C PHE A 141 2.61 38.23 19.51
N TYR A 142 1.31 38.03 19.68
CA TYR A 142 0.45 38.93 20.44
C TYR A 142 0.86 39.03 21.92
N PHE A 143 1.09 37.89 22.58
CA PHE A 143 1.56 37.87 23.97
C PHE A 143 2.97 38.47 24.11
N PHE A 144 3.87 38.22 23.15
CA PHE A 144 5.18 38.86 23.10
C PHE A 144 5.08 40.39 23.02
N ILE A 145 4.16 40.93 22.19
CA ILE A 145 3.90 42.37 22.11
C ILE A 145 3.37 42.91 23.44
N LEU A 146 2.43 42.21 24.08
CA LEU A 146 1.90 42.61 25.38
C LEU A 146 2.98 42.65 26.46
N ASP A 147 3.82 41.62 26.55
CA ASP A 147 4.94 41.57 27.48
C ASP A 147 5.97 42.66 27.18
N PHE A 148 6.27 42.91 25.90
CA PHE A 148 7.16 44.00 25.48
C PHE A 148 6.62 45.38 25.89
N LEU A 149 5.31 45.63 25.72
CA LEU A 149 4.66 46.87 26.12
C LEU A 149 4.64 47.05 27.65
N MET A 150 4.36 45.98 28.38
CA MET A 150 4.40 45.94 29.85
C MET A 150 5.81 46.23 30.37
N ILE A 151 6.83 45.60 29.79
CA ILE A 151 8.25 45.84 30.10
C ILE A 151 8.65 47.29 29.77
N LYS A 152 8.26 47.82 28.60
CA LYS A 152 8.52 49.20 28.21
C LYS A 152 7.95 50.21 29.20
N ASN A 153 6.75 49.95 29.74
CA ASN A 153 6.12 50.78 30.76
C ASN A 153 6.78 50.64 32.14
N ALA A 154 7.23 49.43 32.52
CA ALA A 154 7.90 49.15 33.80
C ALA A 154 9.34 49.66 33.90
N ILE A 155 10.03 49.90 32.77
CA ILE A 155 11.41 50.41 32.70
C ILE A 155 11.58 51.84 33.28
N LYS A 156 10.49 52.49 33.72
CA LYS A 156 10.53 53.73 34.51
C LYS A 156 11.06 53.57 35.94
N GLU A 157 11.18 52.36 36.50
CA GLU A 157 11.66 52.14 37.87
C GLU A 157 13.03 51.44 38.00
N SER A 158 13.90 52.02 38.85
CA SER A 158 15.19 51.56 39.41
C SER A 158 16.25 50.84 38.51
N LYS A 159 17.55 51.08 38.78
CA LYS A 159 18.67 50.47 38.02
C LYS A 159 18.73 48.93 38.07
N LYS A 160 18.30 48.30 39.18
CA LYS A 160 18.36 46.84 39.38
C LYS A 160 17.30 46.10 38.55
N THR A 161 16.11 46.69 38.43
CA THR A 161 14.99 46.21 37.62
C THR A 161 15.33 46.20 36.13
N LYS A 162 16.01 47.25 35.62
CA LYS A 162 16.45 47.35 34.21
C LYS A 162 17.33 46.18 33.73
N GLN A 163 18.21 45.65 34.58
CA GLN A 163 19.10 44.54 34.19
C GLN A 163 18.37 43.20 34.08
N TYR A 164 17.37 42.98 34.93
CA TYR A 164 16.53 41.78 34.89
C TYR A 164 15.61 41.79 33.66
N HIS A 165 15.02 42.94 33.34
CA HIS A 165 14.16 43.10 32.16
C HIS A 165 14.93 42.91 30.84
N LYS A 166 16.20 43.33 30.77
CA LYS A 166 17.07 43.05 29.61
C LYS A 166 17.34 41.56 29.41
N LYS A 167 17.59 40.81 30.49
CA LYS A 167 17.79 39.35 30.40
C LYS A 167 16.50 38.64 29.98
N LEU A 168 15.36 39.02 30.56
CA LEU A 168 14.06 38.44 30.18
C LEU A 168 13.73 38.72 28.71
N LEU A 169 13.94 39.95 28.24
CA LEU A 169 13.74 40.31 26.84
C LEU A 169 14.66 39.50 25.91
N PHE A 170 15.93 39.29 26.29
CA PHE A 170 16.86 38.45 25.54
C PHE A 170 16.34 37.01 25.42
N TYR A 171 15.89 36.39 26.52
CA TYR A 171 15.32 35.04 26.49
C TYR A 171 14.05 34.95 25.63
N LEU A 172 13.14 35.92 25.74
CA LEU A 172 11.91 35.94 24.94
C LEU A 172 12.22 36.06 23.43
N VAL A 173 13.16 36.92 23.05
CA VAL A 173 13.59 37.06 21.65
C VAL A 173 14.27 35.79 21.15
N SER A 174 15.13 35.15 21.96
CA SER A 174 15.75 33.87 21.61
C SER A 174 14.74 32.74 21.43
N CYS A 175 13.76 32.61 22.33
CA CYS A 175 12.67 31.63 22.19
C CYS A 175 11.83 31.88 20.93
N PHE A 176 11.52 33.14 20.62
CA PHE A 176 10.78 33.51 19.41
C PHE A 176 11.56 33.17 18.13
N LEU A 177 12.86 33.44 18.09
CA LEU A 177 13.71 33.07 16.95
C LEU A 177 13.80 31.55 16.77
N ILE A 178 13.96 30.78 17.85
CA ILE A 178 13.96 29.31 17.78
C ILE A 178 12.61 28.80 17.29
N PHE A 179 11.51 29.37 17.77
CA PHE A 179 10.17 29.01 17.31
C PHE A 179 9.99 29.27 15.80
N ILE A 180 10.45 30.40 15.28
CA ILE A 180 10.43 30.70 13.83
C ILE A 180 11.26 29.68 13.04
N ILE A 181 12.44 29.30 13.53
CA ILE A 181 13.31 28.31 12.88
C ILE A 181 12.64 26.93 12.87
N VAL A 182 11.99 26.53 13.97
CA VAL A 182 11.25 25.27 14.03
C VAL A 182 10.06 25.30 13.06
N LEU A 183 9.28 26.37 13.05
CA LEU A 183 8.16 26.56 12.12
C LEU A 183 8.61 26.54 10.65
N SER A 184 9.73 27.19 10.34
CA SER A 184 10.27 27.17 8.98
C SER A 184 10.74 25.78 8.59
N LEU A 185 11.43 25.05 9.48
CA LEU A 185 11.79 23.66 9.25
C LEU A 185 10.54 22.79 9.02
N PHE A 186 9.47 22.94 9.80
CA PHE A 186 8.21 22.22 9.60
C PHE A 186 7.52 22.56 8.27
N TYR A 187 7.54 23.83 7.85
CA TYR A 187 7.00 24.25 6.55
C TYR A 187 7.82 23.72 5.36
N PHE A 188 9.14 23.61 5.52
CA PHE A 188 10.05 23.19 4.44
C PHE A 188 10.28 21.67 4.37
N ILE A 189 10.05 20.89 5.43
CA ILE A 189 10.22 19.42 5.44
C ILE A 189 9.42 18.70 4.32
N PRO A 190 8.14 19.03 4.07
CA PRO A 190 7.38 18.41 2.97
C PRO A 190 7.96 18.76 1.59
N TYR A 191 8.44 20.00 1.41
CA TYR A 191 9.07 20.44 0.16
C TYR A 191 10.42 19.75 -0.10
N ILE A 192 11.17 19.42 0.95
CA ILE A 192 12.44 18.68 0.86
C ILE A 192 12.20 17.20 0.50
N GLN A 193 11.06 16.61 0.88
CA GLN A 193 10.70 15.26 0.44
C GLN A 193 10.20 15.23 -1.00
N LYS A 194 9.43 16.25 -1.42
CA LYS A 194 8.96 16.38 -2.81
C LYS A 194 10.08 16.58 -3.82
N SER A 195 11.27 17.01 -3.39
CA SER A 195 12.40 17.31 -4.27
C SER A 195 13.33 16.14 -4.58
N LYS A 196 13.02 14.90 -4.15
CA LYS A 196 13.92 13.76 -4.33
C LYS A 196 13.55 12.82 -5.48
N PHE A 197 12.32 12.87 -5.94
CA PHE A 197 11.81 12.06 -7.04
C PHE A 197 11.14 13.00 -8.03
N SER A 198 11.67 13.05 -9.24
CA SER A 198 11.18 13.87 -10.34
C SER A 198 11.46 13.13 -11.64
N GLY A 199 10.57 13.25 -12.62
CA GLY A 199 10.70 12.59 -13.91
C GLY A 199 9.48 11.77 -14.24
N GLU A 200 9.69 10.76 -15.08
CA GLU A 200 8.62 9.91 -15.61
C GLU A 200 8.84 8.45 -15.19
N LEU A 201 7.78 7.65 -15.33
CA LEU A 201 7.78 6.21 -15.18
C LEU A 201 6.96 5.62 -16.34
N ASN A 202 7.59 4.82 -17.18
CA ASN A 202 6.92 4.19 -18.32
C ASN A 202 6.53 2.76 -17.96
N ILE A 203 5.23 2.46 -17.92
CA ILE A 203 4.68 1.15 -17.57
C ILE A 203 4.05 0.50 -18.80
N TYR A 204 4.34 -0.78 -19.02
CA TYR A 204 3.66 -1.61 -20.00
C TYR A 204 3.00 -2.80 -19.29
N ASN A 205 1.68 -2.87 -19.27
CA ASN A 205 0.94 -3.86 -18.50
C ASN A 205 -0.30 -4.38 -19.27
N TRP A 206 -0.97 -5.39 -18.75
CA TRP A 206 -2.31 -5.77 -19.17
C TRP A 206 -3.31 -4.63 -18.96
N ASP A 207 -4.36 -4.59 -19.78
CA ASP A 207 -5.47 -3.66 -19.60
C ASP A 207 -6.26 -3.97 -18.32
N THR A 208 -6.80 -2.93 -17.67
CA THR A 208 -7.60 -3.05 -16.43
C THR A 208 -6.94 -3.85 -15.29
N TYR A 209 -5.60 -3.84 -15.20
CA TYR A 209 -4.86 -4.67 -14.24
C TYR A 209 -4.21 -3.90 -13.08
N VAL A 210 -4.70 -2.68 -12.83
CA VAL A 210 -4.50 -1.86 -11.63
C VAL A 210 -5.84 -1.19 -11.31
N ALA A 211 -6.07 -0.79 -10.05
CA ALA A 211 -7.25 -0.01 -9.70
C ALA A 211 -7.21 1.40 -10.32
N GLU A 212 -8.38 1.97 -10.64
CA GLU A 212 -8.56 3.25 -11.35
C GLU A 212 -7.75 4.39 -10.71
N ASP A 213 -7.68 4.43 -9.37
CA ASP A 213 -7.02 5.49 -8.63
C ASP A 213 -5.53 5.23 -8.36
N THR A 214 -5.02 4.01 -8.60
CA THR A 214 -3.67 3.56 -8.21
C THR A 214 -2.60 4.47 -8.81
N ILE A 215 -2.72 4.76 -10.11
CA ILE A 215 -1.74 5.58 -10.83
C ILE A 215 -1.79 7.02 -10.34
N SER A 216 -2.98 7.62 -10.30
CA SER A 216 -3.14 9.02 -9.88
C SER A 216 -2.67 9.24 -8.44
N ASN A 217 -2.92 8.29 -7.53
CA ASN A 217 -2.44 8.33 -6.16
C ASN A 217 -0.91 8.26 -6.09
N PHE A 218 -0.27 7.38 -6.87
CA PHE A 218 1.18 7.32 -6.98
C PHE A 218 1.79 8.64 -7.48
N GLU A 219 1.24 9.20 -8.56
CA GLU A 219 1.69 10.48 -9.11
C GLU A 219 1.58 11.62 -8.08
N ASN A 220 0.48 11.66 -7.34
CA ASN A 220 0.23 12.67 -6.30
C ASN A 220 1.22 12.55 -5.12
N ILE A 221 1.51 11.32 -4.68
CA ILE A 221 2.41 11.06 -3.55
C ILE A 221 3.87 11.38 -3.93
N TYR A 222 4.31 10.95 -5.11
CA TYR A 222 5.73 10.96 -5.48
C TYR A 222 6.13 12.05 -6.47
N GLY A 223 5.17 12.75 -7.10
CA GLY A 223 5.45 13.76 -8.12
C GLY A 223 6.11 13.20 -9.38
N ILE A 224 5.97 11.90 -9.62
CA ILE A 224 6.47 11.20 -10.81
C ILE A 224 5.29 11.06 -11.75
N LYS A 225 5.46 11.47 -13.02
CA LYS A 225 4.43 11.25 -14.04
C LYS A 225 4.49 9.81 -14.56
N VAL A 226 3.37 9.13 -14.65
CA VAL A 226 3.28 7.76 -15.17
C VAL A 226 2.76 7.80 -16.60
N ASN A 227 3.52 7.25 -17.53
CA ASN A 227 3.06 6.97 -18.89
C ASN A 227 2.69 5.48 -18.94
N TYR A 228 1.40 5.18 -18.94
CA TYR A 228 0.88 3.81 -18.90
C TYR A 228 0.45 3.37 -20.31
N LYS A 229 0.96 2.23 -20.77
CA LYS A 229 0.57 1.58 -22.03
C LYS A 229 0.07 0.18 -21.73
N THR A 230 -0.92 -0.27 -22.49
CA THR A 230 -1.48 -1.61 -22.37
C THR A 230 -1.06 -2.53 -23.51
N PHE A 231 -0.96 -3.83 -23.24
CA PHE A 231 -0.84 -4.89 -24.25
C PHE A 231 -1.94 -5.94 -24.07
N GLU A 232 -2.15 -6.70 -25.13
CA GLU A 232 -3.20 -7.74 -25.21
C GLU A 232 -2.63 -9.16 -25.30
N ASP A 233 -1.31 -9.29 -25.52
CA ASP A 233 -0.61 -10.57 -25.63
C ASP A 233 0.84 -10.47 -25.14
N ASP A 234 1.31 -11.53 -24.49
CA ASP A 234 2.65 -11.63 -23.92
C ASP A 234 3.75 -11.64 -24.99
N ASN A 235 3.51 -12.24 -26.16
CA ASN A 235 4.48 -12.22 -27.26
C ASN A 235 4.61 -10.81 -27.85
N LEU A 236 3.50 -10.10 -28.02
CA LEU A 236 3.52 -8.70 -28.46
C LEU A 236 4.32 -7.83 -27.48
N MET A 237 4.14 -8.05 -26.17
CA MET A 237 4.91 -7.36 -25.14
C MET A 237 6.41 -7.68 -25.24
N PHE A 238 6.73 -8.97 -25.38
CA PHE A 238 8.11 -9.46 -25.46
C PHE A 238 8.85 -8.98 -26.71
N GLU A 239 8.19 -8.98 -27.87
CA GLU A 239 8.74 -8.43 -29.12
C GLU A 239 8.96 -6.94 -29.04
N GLU A 240 7.98 -6.20 -28.50
CA GLU A 240 8.07 -4.76 -28.27
C GLU A 240 9.27 -4.41 -27.38
N LEU A 241 9.54 -5.17 -26.31
CA LEU A 241 10.72 -4.97 -25.46
C LEU A 241 12.06 -5.21 -26.18
N LYS A 242 12.09 -6.15 -27.13
CA LYS A 242 13.27 -6.41 -27.95
C LYS A 242 13.51 -5.31 -28.97
N LEU A 243 12.46 -4.83 -29.62
CA LEU A 243 12.53 -3.81 -30.68
C LEU A 243 12.77 -2.41 -30.10
N ASN A 244 12.10 -2.07 -28.99
CA ASN A 244 12.06 -0.74 -28.39
C ASN A 244 12.75 -0.71 -27.02
N SER A 245 14.01 -1.16 -26.99
CA SER A 245 14.76 -1.30 -25.76
C SER A 245 14.97 0.05 -25.03
N GLY A 246 14.57 0.11 -23.76
CA GLY A 246 14.69 1.31 -22.92
C GLY A 246 13.53 2.31 -23.04
N GLU A 247 12.46 1.95 -23.74
CA GLU A 247 11.21 2.72 -23.71
C GLU A 247 10.41 2.49 -22.42
N TYR A 248 10.45 1.28 -21.87
CA TYR A 248 9.69 0.89 -20.68
C TYR A 248 10.58 0.71 -19.44
N ASP A 249 10.05 1.14 -18.30
CA ASP A 249 10.69 1.03 -16.99
C ASP A 249 10.14 -0.13 -16.15
N LEU A 250 8.87 -0.51 -16.39
CA LEU A 250 8.20 -1.63 -15.76
C LEU A 250 7.37 -2.41 -16.76
N VAL A 251 7.39 -3.72 -16.61
CA VAL A 251 6.55 -4.67 -17.33
C VAL A 251 5.99 -5.72 -16.37
N VAL A 252 4.89 -6.35 -16.77
CA VAL A 252 4.31 -7.52 -16.10
C VAL A 252 4.36 -8.69 -17.06
N GLY A 253 4.63 -9.88 -16.54
CA GLY A 253 4.45 -11.12 -17.28
C GLY A 253 4.36 -12.32 -16.36
N GLU A 254 3.84 -13.42 -16.90
CA GLU A 254 3.78 -14.68 -16.18
C GLU A 254 5.20 -15.22 -15.89
N GLY A 255 5.36 -16.01 -14.84
CA GLY A 255 6.64 -16.62 -14.44
C GLY A 255 7.44 -17.29 -15.57
N ASN A 256 6.80 -17.88 -16.57
CA ASN A 256 7.51 -18.46 -17.73
C ASN A 256 8.13 -17.41 -18.65
N LEU A 257 7.39 -16.34 -18.93
CA LEU A 257 7.92 -15.23 -19.69
C LEU A 257 9.07 -14.56 -18.95
N ILE A 258 8.93 -14.38 -17.63
CA ILE A 258 10.02 -13.90 -16.76
C ILE A 258 11.25 -14.81 -16.87
N LYS A 259 11.08 -16.13 -16.82
CA LYS A 259 12.17 -17.11 -16.96
C LYS A 259 12.92 -16.91 -18.29
N GLU A 260 12.19 -16.77 -19.39
CA GLU A 260 12.77 -16.58 -20.72
C GLU A 260 13.47 -15.21 -20.83
N MET A 261 12.87 -14.15 -20.30
CA MET A 261 13.49 -12.82 -20.26
C MET A 261 14.79 -12.79 -19.43
N ILE A 262 14.88 -13.57 -18.34
CA ILE A 262 16.11 -13.74 -17.57
C ILE A 262 17.16 -14.49 -18.40
N LYS A 263 16.79 -15.59 -19.05
CA LYS A 263 17.69 -16.38 -19.93
C LYS A 263 18.28 -15.54 -21.06
N LEU A 264 17.49 -14.61 -21.60
CA LEU A 264 17.90 -13.68 -22.66
C LEU A 264 18.55 -12.39 -22.15
N ASP A 265 18.80 -12.27 -20.84
CA ASP A 265 19.45 -11.10 -20.22
C ASP A 265 18.71 -9.77 -20.51
N LEU A 266 17.38 -9.82 -20.53
CA LEU A 266 16.49 -8.69 -20.80
C LEU A 266 16.04 -7.95 -19.55
N LEU A 267 16.30 -8.48 -18.35
CA LEU A 267 15.85 -7.91 -17.07
C LEU A 267 16.98 -7.33 -16.22
N SER A 268 16.64 -6.30 -15.46
CA SER A 268 17.48 -5.63 -14.48
C SER A 268 17.28 -6.26 -13.10
N GLU A 269 18.36 -6.53 -12.37
CA GLU A 269 18.25 -7.01 -10.98
C GLU A 269 17.58 -5.96 -10.08
N LEU A 270 16.69 -6.39 -9.20
CA LEU A 270 15.98 -5.52 -8.27
C LEU A 270 16.85 -5.13 -7.08
N ASN A 271 16.89 -3.84 -6.72
CA ASN A 271 17.50 -3.43 -5.47
C ASN A 271 16.53 -3.62 -4.30
N LYS A 272 16.61 -4.77 -3.63
CA LYS A 272 15.76 -5.12 -2.47
C LYS A 272 15.78 -4.08 -1.32
N LYS A 273 16.83 -3.26 -1.21
CA LYS A 273 16.87 -2.18 -0.20
C LYS A 273 15.82 -1.08 -0.46
N ASN A 274 15.39 -0.93 -1.70
CA ASN A 274 14.35 0.02 -2.10
C ASN A 274 12.93 -0.56 -1.95
N LEU A 275 12.80 -1.87 -1.68
CA LEU A 275 11.55 -2.61 -1.62
C LEU A 275 11.24 -3.04 -0.18
N GLN A 276 11.02 -2.07 0.70
CA GLN A 276 10.73 -2.31 2.12
C GLN A 276 9.45 -3.12 2.35
N ASN A 277 8.49 -2.99 1.44
CA ASN A 277 7.23 -3.72 1.45
C ASN A 277 7.32 -5.13 0.86
N PHE A 278 8.49 -5.57 0.38
CA PHE A 278 8.72 -6.95 -0.10
C PHE A 278 8.36 -8.02 0.94
N LYS A 279 8.56 -7.70 2.22
CA LYS A 279 8.23 -8.58 3.36
C LYS A 279 6.74 -8.92 3.49
N ASN A 280 5.87 -8.21 2.76
CA ASN A 280 4.42 -8.42 2.82
C ASN A 280 3.95 -9.55 1.89
N LEU A 281 4.80 -9.99 0.95
CA LEU A 281 4.52 -11.08 0.04
C LEU A 281 4.36 -12.41 0.77
N ASP A 282 3.48 -13.26 0.27
CA ASP A 282 3.32 -14.64 0.74
C ASP A 282 4.59 -15.45 0.39
N GLU A 283 5.09 -16.22 1.36
CA GLU A 283 6.28 -17.07 1.20
C GLU A 283 6.10 -18.10 0.07
N LYS A 284 4.86 -18.50 -0.23
CA LYS A 284 4.56 -19.48 -1.28
C LYS A 284 4.76 -18.95 -2.70
N PHE A 285 4.79 -17.62 -2.89
CA PHE A 285 4.95 -16.99 -4.21
C PHE A 285 6.35 -16.41 -4.45
N ILE A 286 7.21 -16.37 -3.44
CA ILE A 286 8.60 -15.94 -3.56
C ILE A 286 9.51 -17.14 -3.83
N ASN A 287 10.74 -16.87 -4.29
CA ASN A 287 11.78 -17.87 -4.56
C ASN A 287 11.32 -19.01 -5.49
N GLN A 288 10.51 -18.67 -6.49
CA GLN A 288 10.06 -19.62 -7.50
C GLN A 288 11.24 -20.06 -8.39
N ASN A 289 11.09 -21.21 -9.05
CA ASN A 289 12.13 -21.79 -9.90
C ASN A 289 12.51 -20.92 -11.12
N TYR A 290 11.61 -20.05 -11.57
CA TYR A 290 11.86 -19.11 -12.66
C TYR A 290 12.70 -17.90 -12.24
N ASP A 291 12.66 -17.50 -10.97
CA ASP A 291 13.46 -16.39 -10.44
C ASP A 291 13.88 -16.64 -8.98
N PRO A 292 14.92 -17.49 -8.76
CA PRO A 292 15.42 -17.77 -7.43
C PRO A 292 15.82 -16.49 -6.69
N GLN A 293 15.46 -16.39 -5.41
CA GLN A 293 15.64 -15.22 -4.55
C GLN A 293 14.88 -13.95 -5.01
N ASN A 294 13.96 -14.08 -5.98
CA ASN A 294 13.26 -12.96 -6.61
C ASN A 294 14.23 -11.88 -7.09
N LYS A 295 15.30 -12.29 -7.77
CA LYS A 295 16.40 -11.40 -8.14
C LYS A 295 15.97 -10.37 -9.19
N TYR A 296 15.03 -10.72 -10.06
CA TYR A 296 14.61 -9.91 -11.20
C TYR A 296 13.13 -9.49 -11.16
N SER A 297 12.30 -10.21 -10.41
CA SER A 297 10.84 -10.07 -10.47
C SER A 297 10.18 -9.98 -9.08
N ILE A 298 8.99 -9.39 -9.05
CA ILE A 298 8.12 -9.25 -7.87
C ILE A 298 6.77 -9.90 -8.18
N PRO A 299 6.36 -10.96 -7.46
CA PRO A 299 5.02 -11.51 -7.56
C PRO A 299 3.96 -10.44 -7.32
N TYR A 300 2.96 -10.40 -8.18
CA TYR A 300 1.91 -9.38 -8.15
C TYR A 300 0.57 -10.01 -7.80
N MET A 301 0.02 -10.74 -8.75
CA MET A 301 -1.28 -11.40 -8.69
C MET A 301 -1.11 -12.84 -9.16
N TRP A 302 -2.02 -13.69 -8.74
CA TRP A 302 -2.14 -15.05 -9.22
C TRP A 302 -3.59 -15.35 -9.54
N GLY A 303 -3.80 -16.35 -10.38
CA GLY A 303 -5.12 -16.73 -10.83
C GLY A 303 -5.13 -18.12 -11.42
N THR A 304 -6.28 -18.47 -11.97
CA THR A 304 -6.52 -19.78 -12.58
C THR A 304 -7.21 -19.60 -13.92
N THR A 305 -6.95 -20.50 -14.85
CA THR A 305 -7.74 -20.59 -16.09
C THR A 305 -8.61 -21.83 -15.99
N GLY A 306 -9.92 -21.63 -15.95
CA GLY A 306 -10.90 -22.69 -15.70
C GLY A 306 -11.97 -22.71 -16.78
N LEU A 307 -13.00 -23.53 -16.55
CA LEU A 307 -14.15 -23.65 -17.43
C LEU A 307 -15.27 -22.74 -16.94
N ILE A 308 -15.77 -21.84 -17.78
CA ILE A 308 -17.05 -21.20 -17.55
C ILE A 308 -18.14 -21.89 -18.35
N ILE A 309 -19.30 -22.11 -17.74
CA ILE A 309 -20.49 -22.66 -18.40
C ILE A 309 -21.71 -21.79 -18.14
N ASN A 310 -22.68 -21.80 -19.06
CA ASN A 310 -24.01 -21.25 -18.86
C ASN A 310 -24.97 -22.37 -18.41
N THR A 311 -25.37 -22.34 -17.14
CA THR A 311 -26.18 -23.37 -16.47
C THR A 311 -27.61 -23.47 -17.00
N LYS A 312 -28.07 -22.50 -17.80
CA LYS A 312 -29.35 -22.56 -18.53
C LYS A 312 -29.33 -23.63 -19.63
N TYR A 313 -28.17 -23.91 -20.21
CA TYR A 313 -28.02 -24.79 -21.37
C TYR A 313 -27.18 -26.05 -21.07
N ILE A 314 -26.26 -25.93 -20.12
CA ILE A 314 -25.34 -26.98 -19.70
C ILE A 314 -25.68 -27.38 -18.26
N PRO A 315 -25.76 -28.69 -17.92
CA PRO A 315 -26.08 -29.12 -16.57
C PRO A 315 -25.15 -28.51 -15.52
N ASP A 316 -25.72 -28.03 -14.41
CA ASP A 316 -24.97 -27.39 -13.32
C ASP A 316 -23.96 -28.33 -12.62
N ASN A 317 -24.16 -29.64 -12.74
CA ASN A 317 -23.25 -30.66 -12.21
C ASN A 317 -22.09 -31.03 -13.17
N THR A 318 -21.93 -30.31 -14.29
CA THR A 318 -20.76 -30.44 -15.15
C THR A 318 -19.49 -30.12 -14.36
N ASP A 319 -18.47 -30.96 -14.51
CA ASP A 319 -17.19 -30.85 -13.80
C ASP A 319 -15.97 -31.20 -14.68
N SER A 320 -16.15 -31.25 -16.00
CA SER A 320 -15.15 -31.77 -16.95
C SER A 320 -14.97 -30.86 -18.15
N TRP A 321 -13.75 -30.87 -18.71
CA TRP A 321 -13.44 -30.26 -19.99
C TRP A 321 -14.21 -30.88 -21.18
N ASP A 322 -14.82 -32.05 -21.01
CA ASP A 322 -15.57 -32.79 -22.05
C ASP A 322 -16.63 -31.96 -22.78
N VAL A 323 -17.20 -30.96 -22.11
CA VAL A 323 -18.14 -29.99 -22.66
C VAL A 323 -17.60 -29.32 -23.92
N LEU A 324 -16.30 -29.01 -23.96
CA LEU A 324 -15.67 -28.35 -25.09
C LEU A 324 -15.47 -29.29 -26.30
N TRP A 325 -15.77 -30.59 -26.16
CA TRP A 325 -15.78 -31.57 -27.26
C TRP A 325 -17.16 -32.16 -27.54
N SER A 326 -18.22 -31.60 -26.95
CA SER A 326 -19.57 -32.14 -27.08
C SER A 326 -20.29 -31.59 -28.32
N ASN A 327 -20.68 -32.50 -29.23
CA ASN A 327 -21.52 -32.17 -30.39
C ASN A 327 -22.85 -31.48 -30.01
N LYS A 328 -23.35 -31.69 -28.77
CA LYS A 328 -24.57 -31.05 -28.28
C LYS A 328 -24.45 -29.52 -28.23
N TYR A 329 -23.24 -29.00 -28.08
CA TYR A 329 -22.95 -27.57 -27.89
C TYR A 329 -22.18 -26.97 -29.09
N SER A 330 -22.19 -27.64 -30.24
CA SER A 330 -21.53 -27.16 -31.46
C SER A 330 -22.02 -25.76 -31.86
N GLY A 331 -21.09 -24.86 -32.17
CA GLY A 331 -21.33 -23.45 -32.48
C GLY A 331 -21.67 -22.58 -31.26
N LYS A 332 -21.65 -23.15 -30.05
CA LYS A 332 -21.91 -22.47 -28.77
C LYS A 332 -20.75 -22.57 -27.78
N ILE A 333 -19.67 -23.24 -28.16
CA ILE A 333 -18.45 -23.35 -27.36
C ILE A 333 -17.35 -22.49 -27.97
N GLY A 334 -16.56 -21.85 -27.12
CA GLY A 334 -15.39 -21.07 -27.51
C GLY A 334 -14.12 -21.69 -26.94
N LEU A 335 -12.98 -21.22 -27.44
CA LEU A 335 -11.67 -21.47 -26.86
C LEU A 335 -10.97 -20.12 -26.77
N LEU A 336 -10.33 -19.83 -25.65
CA LEU A 336 -9.49 -18.63 -25.55
C LEU A 336 -8.43 -18.66 -26.66
N LEU A 337 -8.19 -17.52 -27.31
CA LEU A 337 -7.12 -17.36 -28.29
C LEU A 337 -5.78 -17.26 -27.54
N ASN A 338 -5.32 -18.38 -26.99
CA ASN A 338 -4.03 -18.54 -26.33
C ASN A 338 -3.52 -19.97 -26.54
N SER A 339 -2.37 -20.11 -27.20
CA SER A 339 -1.83 -21.42 -27.58
C SER A 339 -1.46 -22.32 -26.39
N GLU A 340 -0.87 -21.75 -25.34
CA GLU A 340 -0.42 -22.51 -24.15
C GLU A 340 -1.62 -23.04 -23.37
N GLU A 341 -2.65 -22.21 -23.17
CA GLU A 341 -3.89 -22.60 -22.49
C GLU A 341 -4.67 -23.67 -23.28
N ALA A 342 -4.76 -23.51 -24.61
CA ALA A 342 -5.42 -24.49 -25.47
C ALA A 342 -4.74 -25.87 -25.43
N VAL A 343 -3.40 -25.89 -25.45
CA VAL A 343 -2.61 -27.12 -25.30
C VAL A 343 -2.76 -27.69 -23.90
N ALA A 344 -2.70 -26.85 -22.87
CA ALA A 344 -2.77 -27.26 -21.47
C ALA A 344 -4.07 -27.96 -21.13
N LEU A 345 -5.20 -27.30 -21.41
CA LEU A 345 -6.51 -27.86 -21.10
C LEU A 345 -6.77 -29.15 -21.88
N THR A 346 -6.33 -29.21 -23.15
CA THR A 346 -6.49 -30.41 -23.97
C THR A 346 -5.62 -31.56 -23.43
N SER A 347 -4.38 -31.27 -23.05
CA SER A 347 -3.46 -32.26 -22.47
C SER A 347 -4.04 -32.84 -21.17
N LYS A 348 -4.55 -31.98 -20.27
CA LYS A 348 -5.20 -32.39 -19.03
C LYS A 348 -6.44 -33.24 -19.32
N TYR A 349 -7.29 -32.82 -20.27
CA TYR A 349 -8.48 -33.58 -20.67
C TYR A 349 -8.15 -34.99 -21.18
N VAL A 350 -7.09 -35.15 -21.98
CA VAL A 350 -6.69 -36.47 -22.50
C VAL A 350 -5.85 -37.30 -21.51
N GLY A 351 -5.77 -36.86 -20.25
CA GLY A 351 -5.09 -37.55 -19.14
C GLY A 351 -3.56 -37.38 -19.11
N GLY A 352 -3.04 -36.33 -19.75
CA GLY A 352 -1.62 -36.00 -19.81
C GLY A 352 -1.14 -35.08 -18.68
N PRO A 353 0.18 -34.78 -18.64
CA PRO A 353 0.72 -33.64 -17.89
C PRO A 353 0.13 -32.31 -18.39
N LEU A 354 0.40 -31.19 -17.72
CA LEU A 354 -0.06 -29.89 -18.21
C LEU A 354 0.43 -29.63 -19.64
N MET A 355 1.71 -29.90 -19.90
CA MET A 355 2.32 -29.67 -21.21
C MET A 355 2.97 -30.93 -21.78
N PRO A 356 2.94 -31.14 -23.10
CA PRO A 356 3.49 -32.34 -23.73
C PRO A 356 5.01 -32.42 -23.54
N GLN A 357 5.47 -33.57 -23.02
CA GLN A 357 6.88 -33.84 -22.78
C GLN A 357 7.56 -34.56 -23.96
N ASN A 358 6.79 -34.98 -24.97
CA ASN A 358 7.30 -35.66 -26.15
C ASN A 358 6.31 -35.54 -27.33
N ASN A 359 6.80 -35.84 -28.54
CA ASN A 359 6.01 -35.73 -29.77
C ASN A 359 4.74 -36.61 -29.75
N ALA A 360 4.76 -37.79 -29.12
CA ALA A 360 3.59 -38.66 -29.10
C ALA A 360 2.44 -38.06 -28.28
N GLN A 361 2.76 -37.41 -27.15
CA GLN A 361 1.77 -36.64 -26.38
C GLN A 361 1.25 -35.44 -27.17
N PHE A 362 2.14 -34.72 -27.86
CA PHE A 362 1.76 -33.57 -28.66
C PHE A 362 0.85 -33.93 -29.84
N GLU A 363 1.14 -35.00 -30.59
CA GLU A 363 0.25 -35.45 -31.68
C GLU A 363 -1.14 -35.83 -31.18
N LYS A 364 -1.24 -36.47 -30.00
CA LYS A 364 -2.55 -36.75 -29.37
C LYS A 364 -3.32 -35.46 -29.06
N ILE A 365 -2.64 -34.42 -28.57
CA ILE A 365 -3.26 -33.10 -28.30
C ILE A 365 -3.75 -32.46 -29.61
N LYS A 366 -2.93 -32.48 -30.67
CA LYS A 366 -3.28 -31.96 -31.99
C LYS A 366 -4.54 -32.60 -32.55
N GLU A 367 -4.66 -33.94 -32.47
CA GLU A 367 -5.85 -34.67 -32.90
C GLU A 367 -7.12 -34.15 -32.21
N PHE A 368 -7.07 -33.94 -30.90
CA PHE A 368 -8.21 -33.43 -30.14
C PHE A 368 -8.52 -31.96 -30.46
N LEU A 369 -7.51 -31.10 -30.61
CA LEU A 369 -7.72 -29.70 -30.99
C LEU A 369 -8.32 -29.57 -32.41
N LEU A 370 -7.90 -30.41 -33.36
CA LEU A 370 -8.49 -30.45 -34.70
C LEU A 370 -9.96 -30.88 -34.68
N LEU A 371 -10.32 -31.84 -33.82
CA LEU A 371 -11.71 -32.24 -33.61
C LEU A 371 -12.51 -31.11 -32.93
N GLN A 372 -11.92 -30.45 -31.94
CA GLN A 372 -12.54 -29.34 -31.23
C GLN A 372 -12.89 -28.20 -32.18
N LYS A 373 -11.98 -27.83 -33.07
CA LYS A 373 -12.15 -26.75 -34.05
C LYS A 373 -13.44 -26.87 -34.87
N LEU A 374 -13.89 -28.09 -35.16
CA LEU A 374 -15.13 -28.34 -35.89
C LEU A 374 -16.40 -27.99 -35.09
N LEU A 375 -16.28 -27.83 -33.77
CA LEU A 375 -17.36 -27.58 -32.83
C LEU A 375 -17.38 -26.14 -32.32
N LEU A 376 -16.26 -25.43 -32.40
CA LEU A 376 -16.12 -24.08 -31.87
C LEU A 376 -16.96 -23.07 -32.66
N LYS A 377 -17.48 -22.06 -31.95
CA LYS A 377 -17.94 -20.80 -32.54
C LYS A 377 -16.74 -20.02 -33.10
N GLY A 378 -15.62 -20.05 -32.39
CA GLY A 378 -14.36 -19.40 -32.76
C GLY A 378 -13.34 -19.48 -31.62
N TYR A 379 -12.13 -18.99 -31.92
CA TYR A 379 -11.12 -18.64 -30.93
C TYR A 379 -11.39 -17.21 -30.46
N ILE A 380 -11.41 -16.99 -29.16
CA ILE A 380 -12.00 -15.78 -28.57
C ILE A 380 -10.90 -14.96 -27.89
N LEU A 381 -10.80 -13.68 -28.28
CA LEU A 381 -9.94 -12.72 -27.61
C LEU A 381 -10.47 -12.39 -26.22
N THR A 382 -9.56 -12.10 -25.28
CA THR A 382 -9.91 -11.73 -23.90
C THR A 382 -10.90 -10.55 -23.85
N ALA A 383 -10.74 -9.58 -24.75
CA ALA A 383 -11.60 -8.39 -24.84
C ALA A 383 -13.06 -8.72 -25.22
N ASP A 384 -13.31 -9.79 -25.98
CA ASP A 384 -14.64 -10.15 -26.47
C ASP A 384 -15.41 -11.09 -25.51
N LEU A 385 -14.72 -11.62 -24.49
CA LEU A 385 -15.25 -12.65 -23.60
C LEU A 385 -16.54 -12.24 -22.91
N GLN A 386 -16.55 -11.04 -22.33
CA GLN A 386 -17.65 -10.52 -21.52
C GLN A 386 -18.94 -10.46 -22.36
N ASP A 387 -18.89 -9.78 -23.50
CA ASP A 387 -20.04 -9.56 -24.37
C ASP A 387 -20.63 -10.89 -24.87
N LEU A 388 -19.78 -11.84 -25.28
CA LEU A 388 -20.23 -13.13 -25.81
C LEU A 388 -20.86 -14.05 -24.74
N LEU A 389 -20.41 -13.94 -23.48
CA LEU A 389 -20.96 -14.70 -22.36
C LEU A 389 -22.27 -14.09 -21.83
N VAL A 390 -22.30 -12.77 -21.66
CA VAL A 390 -23.48 -12.06 -21.12
C VAL A 390 -24.63 -12.10 -22.11
N SER A 391 -24.36 -11.99 -23.41
CA SER A 391 -25.36 -12.15 -24.48
C SER A 391 -25.86 -13.60 -24.68
N GLU A 392 -25.28 -14.57 -23.97
CA GLU A 392 -25.53 -16.01 -24.10
C GLU A 392 -25.22 -16.57 -25.51
N GLU A 393 -24.38 -15.88 -26.29
CA GLU A 393 -23.89 -16.39 -27.58
C GLU A 393 -22.93 -17.56 -27.42
N LEU A 394 -22.09 -17.51 -26.38
CA LEU A 394 -21.27 -18.61 -25.89
C LEU A 394 -21.89 -19.23 -24.64
N TRP A 395 -21.86 -20.57 -24.59
CA TRP A 395 -22.36 -21.36 -23.48
C TRP A 395 -21.25 -21.98 -22.66
N ALA A 396 -20.06 -22.19 -23.23
CA ALA A 396 -18.88 -22.58 -22.47
C ALA A 396 -17.57 -22.21 -23.19
N LEU A 397 -16.53 -21.97 -22.41
CA LEU A 397 -15.13 -21.84 -22.87
C LEU A 397 -14.15 -21.96 -21.69
N ASN A 398 -12.85 -22.05 -21.97
CA ASN A 398 -11.83 -21.76 -20.97
C ASN A 398 -11.66 -20.24 -20.78
N ILE A 399 -11.48 -19.79 -19.54
CA ILE A 399 -11.42 -18.36 -19.20
C ILE A 399 -10.57 -18.13 -17.94
N TYR A 400 -9.92 -16.97 -17.86
CA TYR A 400 -9.26 -16.50 -16.65
C TYR A 400 -10.29 -16.20 -15.55
N ASN A 401 -9.98 -16.56 -14.31
CA ASN A 401 -10.92 -16.46 -13.20
C ASN A 401 -11.45 -15.03 -12.96
N GLY A 402 -10.62 -13.99 -13.09
CA GLY A 402 -11.06 -12.60 -12.93
C GLY A 402 -12.11 -12.21 -13.98
N ASN A 403 -11.90 -12.55 -15.26
CA ASN A 403 -12.91 -12.32 -16.31
C ASN A 403 -14.21 -13.10 -16.03
N ALA A 404 -14.11 -14.30 -15.47
CA ALA A 404 -15.29 -15.08 -15.08
C ALA A 404 -16.10 -14.40 -13.97
N VAL A 405 -15.44 -13.80 -12.96
CA VAL A 405 -16.10 -13.04 -11.88
C VAL A 405 -16.92 -11.88 -12.47
N VAL A 406 -16.32 -11.11 -13.38
CA VAL A 406 -17.01 -9.98 -14.04
C VAL A 406 -18.19 -10.46 -14.89
N ALA A 407 -18.03 -11.55 -15.64
CA ALA A 407 -19.11 -12.13 -16.44
C ALA A 407 -20.29 -12.63 -15.58
N ILE A 408 -19.99 -13.31 -14.47
CA ILE A 408 -20.99 -13.85 -13.54
C ILE A 408 -21.77 -12.74 -12.84
N ALA A 409 -21.11 -11.62 -12.52
CA ALA A 409 -21.77 -10.47 -11.92
C ALA A 409 -22.87 -9.88 -12.81
N GLU A 410 -22.70 -9.95 -14.14
CA GLU A 410 -23.69 -9.47 -15.12
C GLU A 410 -24.69 -10.54 -15.57
N ASN A 411 -24.27 -11.82 -15.61
CA ASN A 411 -25.14 -12.95 -15.95
C ASN A 411 -25.05 -14.07 -14.91
N PRO A 412 -25.99 -14.14 -13.94
CA PRO A 412 -25.95 -15.12 -12.84
C PRO A 412 -26.24 -16.56 -13.27
N ASN A 413 -26.54 -16.83 -14.55
CA ASN A 413 -26.61 -18.20 -15.07
C ASN A 413 -25.22 -18.77 -15.38
N LEU A 414 -24.18 -17.94 -15.40
CA LEU A 414 -22.81 -18.38 -15.62
C LEU A 414 -22.23 -18.99 -14.35
N LYS A 415 -21.36 -19.98 -14.53
CA LYS A 415 -20.66 -20.67 -13.44
C LYS A 415 -19.24 -20.98 -13.85
N TYR A 416 -18.29 -20.60 -13.01
CA TYR A 416 -16.88 -20.94 -13.15
C TYR A 416 -16.55 -22.24 -12.40
N ILE A 417 -15.75 -23.09 -13.02
CA ILE A 417 -15.43 -24.44 -12.54
C ILE A 417 -13.95 -24.71 -12.83
N ILE A 418 -13.23 -25.27 -11.86
CA ILE A 418 -11.96 -25.95 -12.10
C ILE A 418 -12.26 -27.43 -12.38
N PRO A 419 -12.07 -27.92 -13.62
CA PRO A 419 -12.47 -29.28 -13.98
C PRO A 419 -11.69 -30.36 -13.22
N LYS A 420 -12.28 -31.55 -13.10
CA LYS A 420 -11.71 -32.67 -12.34
C LYS A 420 -10.39 -33.20 -12.91
N GLU A 421 -10.17 -33.02 -14.21
CA GLU A 421 -8.92 -33.36 -14.89
C GLU A 421 -7.77 -32.41 -14.48
N GLY A 422 -8.11 -31.24 -13.96
CA GLY A 422 -7.20 -30.17 -13.58
C GLY A 422 -7.13 -29.05 -14.59
N ALA A 423 -6.48 -27.96 -14.20
CA ALA A 423 -6.40 -26.71 -14.96
C ALA A 423 -5.10 -25.96 -14.65
N THR A 424 -4.91 -24.76 -15.22
CA THR A 424 -3.70 -23.95 -14.99
C THR A 424 -3.85 -23.07 -13.74
N ILE A 425 -2.74 -22.87 -13.04
CA ILE A 425 -2.54 -21.79 -12.07
C ILE A 425 -1.32 -21.01 -12.51
N TRP A 426 -1.44 -19.69 -12.51
CA TRP A 426 -0.40 -18.79 -13.01
C TRP A 426 -0.12 -17.70 -11.98
N ILE A 427 1.09 -17.13 -12.07
CA ILE A 427 1.55 -16.03 -11.22
C ILE A 427 2.15 -14.98 -12.13
N ASP A 428 1.55 -13.80 -12.12
CA ASP A 428 2.09 -12.62 -12.79
C ASP A 428 3.07 -11.89 -11.89
N ASN A 429 4.13 -11.40 -12.53
CA ASN A 429 5.22 -10.75 -11.83
C ASN A 429 5.59 -9.45 -12.51
N TRP A 430 5.81 -8.42 -11.71
CA TRP A 430 6.45 -7.20 -12.19
C TRP A 430 7.95 -7.42 -12.39
N ALA A 431 8.49 -6.86 -13.46
CA ALA A 431 9.91 -6.86 -13.77
C ALA A 431 10.37 -5.51 -14.32
N ILE A 432 11.66 -5.21 -14.14
CA ILE A 432 12.30 -4.00 -14.67
C ILE A 432 13.14 -4.41 -15.89
N PRO A 433 12.84 -3.93 -17.11
CA PRO A 433 13.70 -4.17 -18.27
C PRO A 433 15.14 -3.70 -18.04
N LYS A 434 16.12 -4.41 -18.59
CA LYS A 434 17.55 -4.16 -18.35
C LYS A 434 17.96 -2.72 -18.69
N ASN A 435 17.39 -2.16 -19.75
CA ASN A 435 17.69 -0.83 -20.27
C ASN A 435 16.70 0.26 -19.79
N ALA A 436 15.91 0.00 -18.76
CA ALA A 436 14.99 0.97 -18.14
C ALA A 436 15.72 2.28 -17.77
N LYS A 437 15.20 3.41 -18.24
CA LYS A 437 15.79 4.75 -18.02
C LYS A 437 15.54 5.25 -16.60
N ASN A 438 14.42 4.85 -15.99
CA ASN A 438 13.94 5.33 -14.69
C ASN A 438 13.83 4.21 -13.64
N LYS A 439 14.81 3.29 -13.60
CA LYS A 439 14.83 2.14 -12.66
C LYS A 439 14.50 2.49 -11.20
N ARG A 440 14.97 3.64 -10.69
CA ARG A 440 14.69 4.03 -9.29
C ARG A 440 13.21 4.39 -9.08
N ASN A 441 12.54 4.95 -10.10
CA ASN A 441 11.11 5.24 -10.08
C ASN A 441 10.31 3.94 -10.18
N ALA A 442 10.75 3.01 -11.02
CA ALA A 442 10.17 1.66 -11.11
C ALA A 442 10.19 0.95 -9.75
N GLU A 443 11.34 0.89 -9.08
CA GLU A 443 11.44 0.30 -7.73
C GLU A 443 10.58 1.04 -6.69
N LEU A 444 10.35 2.35 -6.86
CA LEU A 444 9.47 3.11 -5.98
C LEU A 444 8.00 2.72 -6.18
N PHE A 445 7.57 2.58 -7.43
CA PHE A 445 6.23 2.11 -7.79
C PHE A 445 6.00 0.69 -7.29
N LEU A 446 6.97 -0.22 -7.48
CA LEU A 446 6.91 -1.59 -6.95
C LEU A 446 6.76 -1.59 -5.43
N ASN A 447 7.52 -0.76 -4.71
CA ASN A 447 7.35 -0.65 -3.27
C ASN A 447 5.98 -0.10 -2.86
N TYR A 448 5.43 0.84 -3.65
CA TYR A 448 4.12 1.44 -3.40
C TYR A 448 2.98 0.43 -3.58
N ILE A 449 2.94 -0.29 -4.70
CA ILE A 449 1.90 -1.31 -4.94
C ILE A 449 2.02 -2.55 -4.03
N LEU A 450 3.15 -2.73 -3.35
CA LEU A 450 3.34 -3.74 -2.31
C LEU A 450 2.86 -3.28 -0.91
N GLU A 451 2.46 -2.02 -0.76
CA GLU A 451 1.78 -1.59 0.46
C GLU A 451 0.46 -2.37 0.62
N PRO A 452 0.16 -2.96 1.80
CA PRO A 452 -0.95 -3.89 1.95
C PRO A 452 -2.29 -3.31 1.50
N LYS A 453 -2.58 -2.06 1.89
CA LYS A 453 -3.83 -1.41 1.54
C LYS A 453 -3.91 -1.12 0.03
N VAL A 454 -2.85 -0.58 -0.57
CA VAL A 454 -2.81 -0.30 -2.02
C VAL A 454 -3.03 -1.58 -2.82
N ASN A 455 -2.37 -2.66 -2.42
CA ASN A 455 -2.50 -3.95 -3.11
C ASN A 455 -3.90 -4.55 -2.92
N ALA A 456 -4.51 -4.39 -1.75
CA ALA A 456 -5.88 -4.80 -1.48
C ALA A 456 -6.89 -3.99 -2.29
N ASP A 457 -6.74 -2.67 -2.37
CA ASP A 457 -7.60 -1.79 -3.17
C ASP A 457 -7.57 -2.23 -4.65
N ILE A 458 -6.37 -2.52 -5.19
CA ILE A 458 -6.23 -3.13 -6.52
C ILE A 458 -7.00 -4.45 -6.62
N THR A 459 -6.76 -5.39 -5.70
CA THR A 459 -7.37 -6.74 -5.70
C THR A 459 -8.89 -6.67 -5.63
N ASN A 460 -9.42 -5.78 -4.80
CA ASN A 460 -10.85 -5.56 -4.63
C ASN A 460 -11.50 -5.05 -5.92
N GLU A 461 -10.77 -4.34 -6.77
CA GLU A 461 -11.28 -3.83 -8.05
C GLU A 461 -11.08 -4.85 -9.19
N VAL A 462 -9.87 -5.36 -9.39
CA VAL A 462 -9.52 -6.22 -10.53
C VAL A 462 -9.93 -7.68 -10.36
N LYS A 463 -10.30 -8.08 -9.13
CA LYS A 463 -10.81 -9.41 -8.77
C LYS A 463 -9.84 -10.58 -9.07
N TYR A 464 -8.54 -10.30 -9.09
CA TYR A 464 -7.48 -11.31 -9.13
C TYR A 464 -6.83 -11.47 -7.76
N ALA A 465 -6.43 -12.69 -7.41
CA ALA A 465 -5.94 -12.97 -6.07
C ALA A 465 -4.54 -12.38 -5.87
N THR A 466 -4.34 -11.70 -4.73
CA THR A 466 -3.05 -11.06 -4.43
C THR A 466 -1.97 -12.05 -4.01
N ALA A 467 -0.71 -11.77 -4.41
CA ALA A 467 0.48 -12.41 -3.86
C ALA A 467 0.97 -11.77 -2.53
N ASN A 468 0.33 -10.70 -2.06
CA ASN A 468 0.63 -9.95 -0.85
C ASN A 468 -0.20 -10.48 0.33
N LYS A 469 0.40 -11.32 1.17
CA LYS A 469 -0.28 -11.93 2.32
C LYS A 469 -0.83 -10.90 3.29
N ALA A 470 -0.12 -9.78 3.51
CA ALA A 470 -0.58 -8.74 4.41
C ALA A 470 -1.77 -7.93 3.86
N ALA A 471 -1.99 -7.95 2.54
CA ALA A 471 -3.12 -7.27 1.92
C ALA A 471 -4.46 -7.97 2.22
N GLU A 472 -4.45 -9.27 2.53
CA GLU A 472 -5.66 -10.03 2.87
C GLU A 472 -6.47 -9.42 4.03
N GLU A 473 -5.84 -8.70 4.96
CA GLU A 473 -6.53 -8.00 6.07
C GLU A 473 -7.40 -6.82 5.61
N PHE A 474 -7.17 -6.32 4.39
CA PHE A 474 -7.85 -5.15 3.81
C PHE A 474 -8.76 -5.53 2.63
N LEU A 475 -8.84 -6.82 2.28
CA LEU A 475 -9.73 -7.28 1.23
C LEU A 475 -11.18 -7.24 1.68
N ASP A 476 -12.06 -6.94 0.75
CA ASP A 476 -13.49 -7.05 0.98
C ASP A 476 -13.85 -8.51 1.28
N SER A 477 -14.76 -8.73 2.22
CA SER A 477 -15.11 -10.09 2.64
C SER A 477 -15.68 -10.92 1.49
N GLU A 478 -16.34 -10.28 0.52
CA GLU A 478 -16.83 -10.94 -0.69
C GLU A 478 -15.69 -11.44 -1.57
N VAL A 479 -14.59 -10.69 -1.71
CA VAL A 479 -13.43 -11.07 -2.52
C VAL A 479 -12.65 -12.19 -1.83
N LEU A 480 -12.36 -12.04 -0.53
CA LEU A 480 -11.57 -13.03 0.22
C LEU A 480 -12.29 -14.38 0.36
N SER A 481 -13.63 -14.39 0.33
CA SER A 481 -14.43 -15.62 0.46
C SER A 481 -14.90 -16.21 -0.87
N ASP A 482 -14.62 -15.54 -2.00
CA ASP A 482 -15.00 -16.04 -3.32
C ASP A 482 -14.11 -17.21 -3.74
N PRO A 483 -14.65 -18.43 -3.91
CA PRO A 483 -13.87 -19.60 -4.31
C PRO A 483 -13.34 -19.54 -5.75
N ILE A 484 -13.82 -18.60 -6.58
CA ILE A 484 -13.27 -18.33 -7.93
C ILE A 484 -11.95 -17.59 -7.82
N ILE A 485 -11.80 -16.72 -6.80
CA ILE A 485 -10.60 -15.93 -6.55
C ILE A 485 -9.66 -16.69 -5.61
N TYR A 486 -10.18 -17.22 -4.50
CA TYR A 486 -9.44 -17.99 -3.49
C TYR A 486 -10.00 -19.42 -3.38
N PRO A 487 -9.65 -20.32 -4.32
CA PRO A 487 -10.09 -21.72 -4.28
C PRO A 487 -9.56 -22.48 -3.06
N ASP A 488 -10.28 -23.52 -2.67
CA ASP A 488 -9.87 -24.42 -1.58
C ASP A 488 -8.64 -25.28 -1.93
N GLU A 489 -8.01 -25.86 -0.90
CA GLU A 489 -6.80 -26.68 -1.07
C GLU A 489 -7.00 -27.89 -1.99
N GLU A 490 -8.19 -28.51 -1.97
CA GLU A 490 -8.50 -29.66 -2.83
C GLU A 490 -8.58 -29.25 -4.30
N THR A 491 -9.04 -28.04 -4.58
CA THR A 491 -9.04 -27.44 -5.91
C THR A 491 -7.63 -27.06 -6.33
N ILE A 492 -6.85 -26.41 -5.46
CA ILE A 492 -5.44 -26.08 -5.71
C ILE A 492 -4.62 -27.33 -6.11
N LYS A 493 -4.85 -28.49 -5.48
CA LYS A 493 -4.16 -29.76 -5.81
C LYS A 493 -4.40 -30.26 -7.24
N ARG A 494 -5.47 -29.81 -7.91
CA ARG A 494 -5.76 -30.17 -9.30
C ARG A 494 -5.12 -29.20 -10.30
N LEU A 495 -4.60 -28.08 -9.82
CA LEU A 495 -3.97 -27.06 -10.64
C LEU A 495 -2.49 -27.38 -10.85
N ASP A 496 -1.96 -26.93 -11.97
CA ASP A 496 -0.54 -27.04 -12.31
C ASP A 496 -0.07 -25.76 -13.01
N SER A 497 1.20 -25.43 -12.87
CA SER A 497 1.80 -24.22 -13.42
C SER A 497 2.69 -24.56 -14.60
N PHE A 498 2.66 -23.72 -15.64
CA PHE A 498 3.58 -23.85 -16.76
C PHE A 498 5.05 -23.74 -16.33
N THR A 499 5.34 -23.06 -15.21
CA THR A 499 6.70 -22.92 -14.66
C THR A 499 7.29 -24.23 -14.16
N ASN A 500 6.47 -25.26 -13.90
CA ASN A 500 6.92 -26.59 -13.49
C ASN A 500 7.53 -27.39 -14.66
N TYR A 501 7.41 -26.89 -15.88
CA TYR A 501 7.83 -27.57 -17.10
C TYR A 501 9.06 -26.87 -17.70
N GLU A 502 10.01 -27.67 -18.18
CA GLU A 502 11.08 -27.19 -19.04
C GLU A 502 10.74 -27.57 -20.47
N PHE A 503 10.48 -26.55 -21.29
CA PHE A 503 10.20 -26.75 -22.70
C PHE A 503 11.51 -26.80 -23.47
N SER A 504 11.62 -27.77 -24.39
CA SER A 504 12.60 -27.63 -25.45
C SER A 504 12.13 -26.53 -26.39
N ASP A 505 13.05 -25.67 -26.84
CA ASP A 505 12.76 -24.66 -27.86
C ASP A 505 12.09 -25.29 -29.10
N GLU A 506 12.43 -26.56 -29.42
CA GLU A 506 11.79 -27.35 -30.48
C GLU A 506 10.29 -27.63 -30.23
N MET A 507 9.89 -28.00 -29.01
CA MET A 507 8.48 -28.29 -28.71
C MET A 507 7.65 -27.00 -28.73
N ASN A 508 8.19 -25.90 -28.20
CA ASN A 508 7.51 -24.60 -28.22
C ASN A 508 7.26 -24.14 -29.65
N LEU A 509 8.27 -24.22 -30.52
CA LEU A 509 8.10 -23.89 -31.93
C LEU A 509 7.04 -24.77 -32.61
N LYS A 510 7.01 -26.08 -32.33
CA LYS A 510 5.97 -26.97 -32.86
C LYS A 510 4.56 -26.60 -32.39
N ILE A 511 4.40 -26.21 -31.13
CA ILE A 511 3.11 -25.75 -30.58
C ILE A 511 2.68 -24.48 -31.32
N LEU A 512 3.55 -23.49 -31.42
CA LEU A 512 3.25 -22.21 -32.08
C LEU A 512 2.96 -22.37 -33.57
N GLU A 513 3.74 -23.18 -34.30
CA GLU A 513 3.50 -23.45 -35.72
C GLU A 513 2.14 -24.13 -35.95
N PHE A 514 1.84 -25.17 -35.15
CA PHE A 514 0.55 -25.84 -35.21
C PHE A 514 -0.60 -24.90 -34.84
N TRP A 515 -0.45 -24.10 -33.79
CA TRP A 515 -1.47 -23.17 -33.36
C TRP A 515 -1.80 -22.15 -34.44
N ASN A 516 -0.78 -21.56 -35.07
CA ASN A 516 -0.96 -20.64 -36.19
C ASN A 516 -1.68 -21.30 -37.38
N GLU A 517 -1.35 -22.55 -37.72
CA GLU A 517 -2.10 -23.31 -38.74
C GLU A 517 -3.55 -23.56 -38.31
N LEU A 518 -3.75 -23.88 -37.04
CA LEU A 518 -5.05 -24.20 -36.46
C LEU A 518 -5.98 -22.97 -36.42
N THR A 519 -5.48 -21.80 -36.06
CA THR A 519 -6.27 -20.56 -35.98
C THR A 519 -6.31 -19.81 -37.31
N GLY A 520 -5.49 -20.18 -38.29
CA GLY A 520 -5.36 -19.45 -39.55
C GLY A 520 -4.54 -18.16 -39.42
N GLY A 521 -3.71 -18.06 -38.38
CA GLY A 521 -2.86 -16.90 -38.09
C GLY A 521 -3.58 -15.76 -37.39
N GLU A 522 -4.78 -15.99 -36.82
CA GLU A 522 -5.57 -14.97 -36.12
C GLU A 522 -4.84 -14.33 -34.93
N GLU A 523 -3.91 -15.04 -34.29
CA GLU A 523 -3.08 -14.51 -33.18
C GLU A 523 -2.03 -13.47 -33.66
N ASN A 524 -1.69 -13.44 -34.95
CA ASN A 524 -0.74 -12.49 -35.54
C ASN A 524 -1.42 -11.41 -36.41
N ALA A 525 -2.75 -11.45 -36.54
CA ALA A 525 -3.50 -10.65 -37.51
C ALA A 525 -4.20 -9.41 -36.91
N ASN A 526 -4.17 -9.28 -35.58
CA ASN A 526 -4.63 -8.11 -34.83
C ASN A 526 -3.46 -7.51 -34.05
#